data_AF-A0A1I3WAB9-F1
#
_entry.id   AF-A0A1I3WAB9-F1
#
_cell.length_a   1.000
_cell.length_b   1.000
_cell.length_c   1.000
_cell.angle_alpha   90.00
_cell.angle_beta   90.00
_cell.angle_gamma   90.00
#
_symmetry.space_group_name_H-M   'P 1'
#
loop_
_entity.id
_entity.type
_entity.pdbx_description
1 polymer ?
#
loop_
_entity_poly.entity_id
_entity_poly.type
_entity_poly.pdbx_seq_one_letter_code
_entity_poly.pdbx_strand_id
1 'polypeptide(L)' 'MPKFHVNNTAQPNGDHEVHEEGCYWLSLATSTTDLGYHSSCASAVAAAKRIYPQSNGCKTCASACHTQ' A
#
# COMPACT_ATOMS: atom_id res chain seq x y z
N MET A 1 3.87 6.37 14.57
CA MET A 1 3.49 6.45 13.14
C MET A 1 3.69 5.06 12.57
N PRO A 2 2.68 4.45 11.93
CA PRO A 2 2.85 3.16 11.28
C PRO A 2 3.80 3.22 10.09
N LYS A 3 4.47 2.11 9.81
CA LYS A 3 5.32 1.95 8.63
C LYS A 3 4.50 1.34 7.50
N PHE A 4 4.69 1.83 6.28
CA PHE A 4 3.93 1.37 5.12
C PHE A 4 4.83 0.88 4.00
N HIS A 5 4.29 -0.03 3.21
CA HIS A 5 4.93 -0.62 2.05
C HIS A 5 3.92 -0.66 0.90
N VAL A 6 4.37 -0.46 -0.33
CA VAL A 6 3.57 -0.72 -1.53
C VAL A 6 3.97 -2.07 -2.12
N ASN A 7 2.98 -2.85 -2.54
CA ASN A 7 3.22 -4.06 -3.31
C ASN A 7 3.63 -3.68 -4.74
N ASN A 8 4.81 -4.13 -5.16
CA ASN A 8 5.34 -3.86 -6.51
C ASN A 8 4.63 -4.73 -7.57
N THR A 9 3.88 -5.76 -7.14
CA THR A 9 3.03 -6.56 -8.01
C THR A 9 1.62 -5.95 -8.04
N ALA A 10 1.20 -5.51 -9.21
CA ALA A 10 -0.15 -5.01 -9.41
C ALA A 10 -1.18 -6.14 -9.28
N GLN A 11 -2.35 -5.81 -8.71
CA GLN A 11 -3.53 -6.66 -8.75
C GLN A 11 -4.08 -6.82 -10.19
N PRO A 12 -5.03 -7.73 -10.44
CA PRO A 12 -5.62 -7.90 -11.78
C PRO A 12 -6.29 -6.65 -12.36
N ASN A 13 -6.78 -5.74 -11.50
CA ASN A 13 -7.30 -4.42 -11.90
C ASN A 13 -6.18 -3.39 -12.17
N GLY A 14 -4.93 -3.76 -11.92
CA GLY A 14 -3.73 -2.94 -12.05
C GLY A 14 -3.38 -2.12 -10.81
N ASP A 15 -4.10 -2.23 -9.69
CA ASP A 15 -3.77 -1.49 -8.47
C ASP A 15 -2.53 -2.06 -7.79
N HIS A 16 -1.63 -1.17 -7.40
CA HIS A 16 -0.57 -1.47 -6.44
C HIS A 16 -1.08 -1.20 -5.02
N GLU A 17 -1.27 -2.26 -4.23
CA GLU A 17 -1.81 -2.14 -2.88
C GLU A 17 -0.77 -1.59 -1.89
N VAL A 18 -1.18 -0.64 -1.08
CA VAL A 18 -0.43 -0.08 0.04
C VAL A 18 -0.87 -0.74 1.33
N HIS A 19 0.09 -1.29 2.06
CA HIS A 19 -0.12 -2.02 3.29
C HIS A 19 0.64 -1.39 4.46
N GLU A 20 0.04 -1.46 5.64
CA GLU A 20 0.74 -1.23 6.90
C GLU A 20 1.62 -2.46 7.24
N GLU A 21 2.77 -2.21 7.87
CA GLU A 21 3.64 -3.23 8.42
C GLU A 21 2.87 -4.15 9.38
N GLY A 22 3.02 -5.47 9.21
CA GLY A 22 2.25 -6.47 9.97
C GLY A 22 0.95 -6.93 9.30
N CYS A 23 0.56 -6.36 8.15
CA CYS A 23 -0.57 -6.89 7.37
C CYS A 23 -0.27 -8.31 6.84
N TYR A 24 -1.24 -9.23 6.97
CA TYR A 24 -1.14 -10.58 6.41
C TYR A 24 -0.87 -10.56 4.89
N TRP A 25 -1.60 -9.75 4.14
CA TRP A 25 -1.43 -9.66 2.68
C TRP A 25 -0.07 -9.09 2.27
N LEU A 26 0.53 -8.23 3.11
CA LEU A 26 1.90 -7.77 2.89
C LEU A 26 2.90 -8.92 2.98
N SER A 27 2.69 -9.87 3.90
CA SER A 27 3.56 -11.05 4.04
C SER A 27 3.50 -12.02 2.85
N LEU A 28 2.44 -11.94 2.04
CA LEU A 28 2.28 -12.71 0.81
C LEU A 28 2.81 -11.98 -0.43
N ALA A 29 3.14 -10.69 -0.31
CA ALA A 29 3.68 -9.92 -1.42
C ALA A 29 5.11 -10.39 -1.75
N THR A 30 5.34 -10.75 -3.01
CA THR A 30 6.64 -11.24 -3.50
C THR A 30 7.67 -10.13 -3.65
N SER A 31 7.22 -8.89 -3.83
CA SER A 31 8.08 -7.72 -4.01
C SER A 31 7.38 -6.49 -3.46
N THR A 32 8.05 -5.75 -2.59
CA THR A 32 7.50 -4.56 -1.96
C THR A 32 8.53 -3.43 -1.93
N THR A 33 8.03 -2.20 -1.92
CA THR A 33 8.85 -1.01 -1.71
C THR A 33 8.47 -0.35 -0.40
N ASP A 34 9.48 -0.09 0.44
CA ASP A 34 9.35 0.63 1.70
C ASP A 34 8.97 2.09 1.42
N LEU A 35 7.83 2.54 1.96
CA LEU A 35 7.37 3.92 1.85
C LEU A 35 7.77 4.76 3.07
N GLY A 36 8.35 4.14 4.10
CA GLY A 36 8.69 4.74 5.38
C GLY A 36 7.52 4.85 6.35
N TYR A 37 7.71 5.69 7.36
CA TYR A 37 6.70 5.97 8.38
C TYR A 37 5.72 7.05 7.92
N HIS A 38 4.44 6.78 8.05
CA HIS A 38 3.36 7.70 7.68
C HIS A 38 2.39 7.88 8.83
N SER A 39 1.73 9.04 8.90
CA SER A 39 0.70 9.31 9.91
C SER A 39 -0.63 8.64 9.57
N SER A 40 -0.86 8.31 8.30
CA SER A 40 -2.07 7.64 7.80
C SER A 40 -1.80 6.89 6.50
N CYS A 41 -2.73 6.02 6.11
CA CYS A 41 -2.70 5.39 4.80
C CYS A 41 -2.77 6.41 3.64
N ALA A 42 -3.35 7.60 3.84
CA ALA A 42 -3.51 8.59 2.77
C ALA A 42 -2.16 9.18 2.36
N SER A 43 -1.30 9.51 3.33
CA SER A 43 0.08 9.94 3.06
C SER A 43 0.92 8.83 2.44
N ALA A 44 0.70 7.57 2.86
CA ALA A 44 1.39 6.42 2.29
C ALA A 44 0.97 6.17 0.82
N VAL A 45 -0.33 6.18 0.52
CA VAL A 45 -0.85 6.05 -0.85
C VAL A 45 -0.37 7.20 -1.73
N ALA A 46 -0.32 8.44 -1.24
CA ALA A 46 0.25 9.55 -1.98
C ALA A 46 1.74 9.36 -2.30
N ALA A 47 2.52 8.77 -1.39
CA ALA A 47 3.91 8.41 -1.64
C ALA A 47 4.03 7.27 -2.66
N ALA A 48 3.22 6.22 -2.53
CA ALA A 48 3.17 5.09 -3.45
C ALA A 48 2.83 5.54 -4.88
N LYS A 49 1.88 6.49 -5.04
CA LYS A 49 1.49 7.07 -6.33
C LYS A 49 2.61 7.78 -7.09
N ARG A 50 3.71 8.17 -6.41
CA ARG A 50 4.90 8.72 -7.08
C ARG A 50 5.73 7.64 -7.78
N ILE A 51 5.59 6.39 -7.36
CA ILE A 51 6.29 5.22 -7.91
C ILE A 51 5.35 4.50 -8.89
N TYR A 52 4.13 4.22 -8.45
CA TYR A 52 3.09 3.53 -9.20
C TYR A 52 1.82 4.40 -9.23
N PRO A 53 1.55 5.13 -10.33
CA PRO A 53 0.42 6.09 -10.39
C PRO A 53 -0.93 5.49 -10.02
N GLN A 54 -1.12 4.19 -10.28
CA GLN A 54 -2.28 3.41 -9.88
C GLN A 54 -1.96 2.64 -8.59
N SER A 55 -2.00 3.35 -7.45
CA SER A 55 -1.86 2.76 -6.12
C SER A 55 -3.11 2.99 -5.27
N ASN A 56 -3.48 2.00 -4.45
CA ASN A 56 -4.68 2.00 -3.63
C ASN A 56 -4.39 1.43 -2.24
N GLY A 57 -5.22 1.74 -1.24
CA GLY A 57 -5.07 1.15 0.09
C GLY A 57 -5.48 -0.32 0.09
N CYS A 58 -4.77 -1.16 0.85
CA CYS A 58 -5.23 -2.52 1.10
C CYS A 58 -6.53 -2.51 1.91
N LYS A 59 -7.53 -3.27 1.46
CA LYS A 59 -8.85 -3.36 2.10
C LYS A 59 -8.84 -3.77 3.57
N THR A 60 -7.79 -4.47 4.02
CA THR A 60 -7.73 -5.02 5.40
C THR A 60 -7.00 -4.12 6.40
N CYS A 61 -5.83 -3.60 6.03
CA CYS A 61 -5.00 -2.78 6.93
C CYS A 61 -5.05 -1.27 6.61
N ALA A 62 -5.52 -0.90 5.43
CA ALA A 62 -5.63 0.48 4.96
C ALA A 62 -7.02 0.73 4.35
N SER A 63 -8.07 0.17 4.95
CA SER A 63 -9.46 0.20 4.47
C SER A 63 -9.99 1.62 4.25
N ALA A 64 -9.58 2.58 5.09
CA ALA A 64 -9.92 3.99 4.94
C ALA A 64 -9.40 4.64 3.64
N CYS A 65 -8.40 4.01 3.01
CA CYS A 65 -7.80 4.44 1.75
C CYS A 65 -8.05 3.46 0.60
N HIS A 66 -8.92 2.47 0.80
CA HIS A 66 -9.35 1.53 -0.22
C HIS A 66 -10.60 2.08 -0.90
N THR A 67 -10.44 2.81 -2.01
CA THR A 67 -11.51 3.64 -2.60
C THR A 67 -12.10 3.08 -3.89
N GLN A 68 -11.80 1.83 -4.24
CA GLN A 68 -12.27 1.15 -5.46
C GLN A 68 -12.68 -0.27 -5.10
#